data_AF-A0A7S0MR32-F1
#
_entry.id   AF-A0A7S0MR32-F1
#
_cell.length_a   1.000
_cell.length_b   1.000
_cell.length_c   1.000
_cell.angle_alpha   90.00
_cell.angle_beta   90.00
_cell.angle_gamma   90.00
#
_symmetry.space_group_name_H-M   'P 1'
#
loop_
_entity.id
_entity.type
_entity.pdbx_description
1 polymer ?
#
loop_
_entity_poly.entity_id
_entity_poly.type
_entity_poly.pdbx_seq_one_letter_code
_entity_poly.pdbx_strand_id
1 'polypeptide(L)'
;MNLHCHQLMLCQNVPKPIQLFTLILFCFESINAMPTQPTLPLYDISRSYSSSLHENQKVSVSESQFPAGLNMKLDGYVCQDYVEIGGIRSKLSFACWTNPLSVELWNVMGNGILGLGPSISHYKNEASGYVFPPPLLQSLSNSQGDDNVMPEKFALMASTSSAELQLGGIVASSIQGDIHYVQSRHSNAFSLRIKSLRIGDTYDTAQELLNFAPHSKQDYIPALIDSMQACIMLPNSVENGDLISSPFEQYQNRDAPWKSMYLTVSGIDEGIEISYDRLLVEHHTFLDEAWGTSIRPCVMPGSAEASNALTPIVLGAIFFRSYAVLFDFSKSTAQIPPVLGFGKINPEYEIIGISDWRATLEGSDKNPVHRVFVQHNTPKIRHLLKGANVATGEEVGIYNANGHEFIMQLLVGTPPQPMHVVIDTGSSVTGFFLGQKKNTS
;
A
#
# COMPACT_ATOMS: atom_id res chain seq x y z
N MET A 1 25.34 28.27 31.70
CA MET A 1 24.10 28.83 32.26
C MET A 1 23.37 27.71 32.96
N ASN A 2 23.40 27.72 34.29
CA ASN A 2 22.76 26.73 35.15
C ASN A 2 21.28 27.07 35.34
N LEU A 3 20.40 26.07 35.32
CA LEU A 3 19.05 26.18 35.88
C LEU A 3 18.78 24.98 36.80
N HIS A 4 18.50 25.33 38.05
CA HIS A 4 18.24 24.46 39.20
C HIS A 4 16.82 23.88 39.16
N CYS A 5 16.69 22.65 39.64
CA CYS A 5 15.43 21.97 39.93
C CYS A 5 15.09 22.18 41.41
N HIS A 6 13.90 22.72 41.73
CA HIS A 6 13.41 22.83 43.11
C HIS A 6 12.42 21.71 43.41
N GLN A 7 12.74 20.97 44.47
CA GLN A 7 11.99 19.87 45.06
C GLN A 7 10.96 20.44 46.05
N LEU A 8 9.73 19.93 46.04
CA LEU A 8 8.74 20.16 47.10
C LEU A 8 8.19 18.81 47.55
N MET A 9 8.51 18.45 48.79
CA MET A 9 8.08 17.25 49.51
C MET A 9 7.09 17.66 50.61
N LEU A 10 5.93 17.02 50.68
CA LEU A 10 5.15 16.86 51.92
C LEU A 10 4.64 15.42 51.99
N CYS A 11 4.83 14.80 53.15
CA CYS A 11 4.62 13.38 53.47
C CYS A 11 3.29 13.11 54.21
N GLN A 12 2.98 11.80 54.32
CA GLN A 12 2.09 11.06 55.28
C GLN A 12 0.68 10.71 54.73
N ASN A 13 0.10 9.49 54.81
CA ASN A 13 0.44 8.21 55.47
C ASN A 13 -0.52 7.05 55.00
N VAL A 14 -0.03 5.78 54.99
CA VAL A 14 -0.71 4.42 55.01
C VAL A 14 -1.32 3.81 53.70
N PRO A 15 -1.36 2.45 53.49
CA PRO A 15 -0.31 1.42 53.38
C PRO A 15 -0.26 0.68 51.99
N LYS A 16 0.85 -0.02 51.70
CA LYS A 16 1.16 -0.76 50.45
C LYS A 16 0.36 -2.08 50.27
N PRO A 17 0.32 -2.65 49.05
CA PRO A 17 1.28 -3.72 48.76
C PRO A 17 2.00 -3.60 47.39
N ILE A 18 3.29 -3.97 47.43
CA ILE A 18 4.13 -4.57 46.38
C ILE A 18 4.13 -3.86 45.00
N GLN A 19 5.04 -2.90 44.84
CA GLN A 19 5.54 -2.48 43.54
C GLN A 19 6.77 -3.32 43.18
N LEU A 20 6.65 -4.10 42.11
CA LEU A 20 7.79 -4.59 41.34
C LEU A 20 8.38 -3.38 40.60
N PHE A 21 9.56 -2.95 40.99
CA PHE A 21 10.33 -1.97 40.23
C PHE A 21 10.87 -2.66 38.97
N THR A 22 10.17 -2.52 37.84
CA THR A 22 10.78 -2.68 36.52
C THR A 22 11.12 -1.28 36.03
N LEU A 23 12.40 -0.94 36.11
CA LEU A 23 12.98 0.29 35.60
C LEU A 23 12.96 0.24 34.06
N ILE A 24 11.86 0.66 33.45
CA ILE A 24 11.81 0.91 32.00
C ILE A 24 12.01 2.40 31.78
N LEU A 25 13.26 2.79 31.53
CA LEU A 25 13.57 4.05 30.86
C LEU A 25 13.19 3.91 29.38
N PHE A 26 11.95 4.25 29.03
CA PHE A 26 11.67 4.76 27.69
C PHE A 26 11.79 6.28 27.75
N CYS A 27 12.89 6.82 27.21
CA CYS A 27 12.94 8.22 26.83
C CYS A 27 11.90 8.46 25.72
N PHE A 28 10.70 8.86 26.11
CA PHE A 28 9.78 9.57 25.23
C PHE A 28 10.26 11.00 25.09
N GLU A 29 11.26 11.21 24.24
CA GLU A 29 11.54 12.53 23.68
C GLU A 29 11.27 12.49 22.18
N SER A 30 10.26 13.26 21.78
CA SER A 30 10.08 13.80 20.41
C SER A 30 9.95 12.81 19.24
N ILE A 31 8.74 12.29 19.00
CA ILE A 31 8.27 11.96 17.63
C ILE A 31 7.75 13.26 16.98
N ASN A 32 8.59 14.29 16.98
CA ASN A 32 8.35 15.58 16.34
C ASN A 32 9.66 16.06 15.73
N ALA A 33 10.15 15.27 14.78
CA ALA A 33 11.08 15.60 13.71
C ALA A 33 11.60 14.26 13.18
N MET A 34 11.25 13.87 11.96
CA MET A 34 12.18 13.00 11.23
C MET A 34 13.48 13.80 11.10
N PRO A 35 14.63 13.27 11.56
CA PRO A 35 15.90 13.89 11.26
C PRO A 35 16.05 13.95 9.74
N THR A 36 16.75 14.97 9.25
CA THR A 36 17.30 14.94 7.89
C THR A 36 18.25 13.74 7.81
N GLN A 37 17.76 12.62 7.26
CA GLN A 37 18.41 11.33 7.05
C GLN A 37 19.05 10.65 8.29
N PRO A 38 18.29 9.93 9.14
CA PRO A 38 18.78 8.67 9.67
C PRO A 38 18.54 7.60 8.60
N THR A 39 19.59 6.90 8.15
CA THR A 39 19.43 5.72 7.30
C THR A 39 18.44 4.77 7.97
N LEU A 40 17.29 4.49 7.36
CA LEU A 40 16.35 3.52 7.93
C LEU A 40 17.10 2.17 8.09
N PRO A 41 16.83 1.39 9.15
CA PRO A 41 17.59 0.19 9.42
C PRO A 41 17.38 -0.86 8.32
N LEU A 42 18.44 -1.19 7.59
CA LEU A 42 18.42 -2.30 6.63
C LEU A 42 18.37 -3.64 7.37
N TYR A 43 17.85 -4.67 6.70
CA TYR A 43 17.79 -6.00 7.28
C TYR A 43 19.22 -6.57 7.42
N ASP A 44 19.65 -6.82 8.65
CA ASP A 44 20.96 -7.39 8.95
C ASP A 44 20.80 -8.86 9.28
N ILE A 45 21.07 -9.69 8.29
CA ILE A 45 20.98 -11.14 8.42
C ILE A 45 21.94 -11.68 9.50
N SER A 46 23.09 -11.03 9.72
CA SER A 46 24.08 -11.49 10.70
C SER A 46 23.63 -11.30 12.15
N ARG A 47 22.63 -10.43 12.36
CA ARG A 47 22.04 -10.18 13.68
C ARG A 47 20.91 -11.14 14.03
N SER A 48 20.47 -11.99 13.09
CA SER A 48 19.41 -12.95 13.34
C SER A 48 19.95 -14.38 13.35
N TYR A 49 19.81 -15.08 14.48
CA TYR A 49 20.26 -16.46 14.62
C TYR A 49 19.31 -17.49 13.96
N SER A 50 18.08 -17.07 13.62
CA SER A 50 17.09 -17.91 12.92
C SER A 50 17.12 -17.74 11.41
N SER A 51 17.94 -16.82 10.90
CA SER A 51 18.03 -16.50 9.49
C SER A 51 18.74 -17.58 8.68
N SER A 52 18.31 -17.74 7.44
CA SER A 52 19.06 -18.47 6.41
C SER A 52 19.05 -17.71 5.08
N LEU A 53 20.23 -17.63 4.44
CA LEU A 53 20.42 -17.11 3.09
C LEU A 53 20.64 -18.27 2.12
N HIS A 54 19.88 -18.29 1.04
CA HIS A 54 20.01 -19.31 0.00
C HIS A 54 20.67 -18.70 -1.23
N GLU A 55 22.01 -18.59 -1.22
CA GLU A 55 22.79 -17.96 -2.31
C GLU A 55 22.63 -18.64 -3.68
N ASN A 56 22.23 -19.91 -3.69
CA ASN A 56 21.92 -20.65 -4.91
C ASN A 56 20.49 -20.38 -5.45
N GLN A 57 19.65 -19.68 -4.69
CA GLN A 57 18.29 -19.30 -5.06
C GLN A 57 18.25 -17.79 -5.36
N LYS A 58 18.68 -17.43 -6.57
CA LYS A 58 18.65 -16.03 -7.04
C LYS A 58 17.22 -15.59 -7.34
N VAL A 59 16.90 -14.38 -6.92
CA VAL A 59 15.62 -13.71 -7.17
C VAL A 59 15.90 -12.45 -7.97
N SER A 60 15.13 -12.24 -9.04
CA SER A 60 15.21 -11.03 -9.86
C SER A 60 13.79 -10.60 -10.22
N VAL A 61 13.47 -9.34 -9.98
CA VAL A 61 12.21 -8.70 -10.37
C VAL A 61 12.54 -7.53 -11.29
N SER A 62 11.90 -7.47 -12.45
CA SER A 62 12.08 -6.38 -13.44
C SER A 62 10.77 -5.63 -13.66
N GLU A 63 10.91 -4.37 -14.08
CA GLU A 63 9.93 -3.30 -14.34
C GLU A 63 8.52 -3.67 -14.84
N SER A 64 8.28 -4.79 -15.52
CA SER A 64 6.91 -5.25 -15.85
C SER A 64 6.06 -5.66 -14.63
N GLN A 65 6.53 -5.34 -13.42
CA GLN A 65 5.90 -5.59 -12.12
C GLN A 65 5.97 -4.37 -11.19
N PHE A 66 6.51 -3.22 -11.63
CA PHE A 66 6.57 -1.98 -10.86
C PHE A 66 5.94 -0.84 -11.65
N PRO A 67 4.86 -0.20 -11.18
CA PRO A 67 4.20 0.83 -11.97
C PRO A 67 4.88 2.18 -11.68
N ALA A 68 5.63 2.71 -12.65
CA ALA A 68 5.97 4.14 -12.84
C ALA A 68 7.11 4.39 -13.87
N GLY A 69 7.37 3.52 -14.86
CA GLY A 69 8.42 3.78 -15.87
C GLY A 69 9.83 3.99 -15.30
N LEU A 70 10.02 3.58 -14.03
CA LEU A 70 11.32 3.48 -13.42
C LEU A 70 11.92 2.18 -13.94
N ASN A 71 12.91 2.28 -14.84
CA ASN A 71 13.66 1.15 -15.39
C ASN A 71 14.41 0.40 -14.29
N MET A 72 13.66 -0.35 -13.49
CA MET A 72 14.08 -0.87 -12.21
C MET A 72 14.16 -2.38 -12.27
N LYS A 73 15.29 -2.87 -11.78
CA LYS A 73 15.56 -4.28 -11.59
C LYS A 73 16.04 -4.47 -10.16
N LEU A 74 15.32 -5.30 -9.41
CA LEU A 74 15.71 -5.74 -8.08
C LEU A 74 16.29 -7.15 -8.19
N ASP A 75 17.58 -7.29 -7.89
CA ASP A 75 18.23 -8.58 -7.74
C ASP A 75 18.53 -8.87 -6.27
N GLY A 76 18.52 -10.15 -5.94
CA GLY A 76 18.77 -10.62 -4.60
C GLY A 76 18.75 -12.14 -4.51
N TYR A 77 18.54 -12.61 -3.29
CA TYR A 77 18.49 -14.02 -2.95
C TYR A 77 17.26 -14.33 -2.12
N VAL A 78 16.89 -15.59 -2.05
CA VAL A 78 15.89 -16.03 -1.08
C VAL A 78 16.51 -16.04 0.31
N CYS A 79 15.85 -15.37 1.23
CA CYS A 79 16.07 -15.49 2.65
C CYS A 79 14.90 -16.20 3.30
N GLN A 80 15.15 -16.80 4.46
CA GLN A 80 14.09 -17.28 5.34
C GLN A 80 14.39 -16.81 6.76
N ASP A 81 13.37 -16.28 7.43
CA ASP A 81 13.43 -15.93 8.84
C ASP A 81 12.02 -15.83 9.45
N TYR A 82 11.93 -15.55 10.74
CA TYR A 82 10.67 -15.17 11.38
C TYR A 82 10.27 -13.75 10.97
N VAL A 83 9.01 -13.58 10.61
CA VAL A 83 8.38 -12.28 10.39
C VAL A 83 7.18 -12.16 11.31
N GLU A 84 7.01 -11.01 11.94
CA GLU A 84 5.89 -10.69 12.82
C GLU A 84 5.13 -9.46 12.33
N ILE A 85 3.80 -9.59 12.17
CA ILE A 85 2.88 -8.53 11.81
C ILE A 85 1.65 -8.61 12.72
N GLY A 86 1.26 -7.50 13.35
CA GLY A 86 0.05 -7.47 14.17
C GLY A 86 0.08 -8.41 15.37
N GLY A 87 1.26 -8.88 15.80
CA GLY A 87 1.43 -9.91 16.83
C GLY A 87 1.36 -11.35 16.32
N ILE A 88 1.17 -11.57 15.02
CA ILE A 88 1.22 -12.89 14.38
C ILE A 88 2.62 -13.09 13.86
N ARG A 89 3.28 -14.16 14.31
CA ARG A 89 4.66 -14.49 13.97
C ARG A 89 4.73 -15.82 13.23
N SER A 90 5.39 -15.87 12.09
CA SER A 90 5.63 -17.11 11.35
C SER A 90 7.02 -17.12 10.72
N LYS A 91 7.56 -18.31 10.48
CA LYS A 91 8.81 -18.48 9.73
C LYS A 91 8.49 -18.60 8.25
N LEU A 92 9.04 -17.71 7.44
CA LEU A 92 8.70 -17.62 6.02
C LEU A 92 9.86 -17.17 5.15
N SER A 93 9.73 -17.43 3.86
CA SER A 93 10.71 -17.04 2.86
C SER A 93 10.35 -15.71 2.22
N PHE A 94 11.36 -14.87 1.97
CA PHE A 94 11.23 -13.55 1.37
C PHE A 94 12.46 -13.21 0.52
N ALA A 95 12.38 -12.19 -0.32
CA ALA A 95 13.52 -11.72 -1.08
C ALA A 95 14.46 -10.84 -0.23
N CYS A 96 15.74 -11.12 -0.27
CA CYS A 96 16.79 -10.29 0.28
C CYS A 96 17.46 -9.52 -0.84
N TRP A 97 17.09 -8.26 -1.02
CA TRP A 97 17.57 -7.42 -2.10
C TRP A 97 19.00 -6.97 -1.85
N THR A 98 19.87 -7.21 -2.83
CA THR A 98 21.29 -6.86 -2.78
C THR A 98 21.65 -5.63 -3.60
N ASN A 99 20.73 -5.17 -4.45
CA ASN A 99 20.99 -4.05 -5.33
C ASN A 99 21.21 -2.77 -4.49
N PRO A 100 22.19 -1.93 -4.86
CA PRO A 100 22.40 -0.67 -4.18
C PRO A 100 21.15 0.19 -4.36
N LEU A 101 20.55 0.56 -3.24
CA LEU A 101 19.44 1.50 -3.21
C LEU A 101 19.89 2.82 -3.84
N SER A 102 19.30 3.22 -4.96
CA SER A 102 19.39 4.62 -5.37
C SER A 102 18.67 5.47 -4.31
N VAL A 103 19.03 6.75 -4.19
CA VAL A 103 18.35 7.69 -3.28
C VAL A 103 16.85 7.78 -3.61
N GLU A 104 16.49 7.59 -4.88
CA GLU A 104 15.10 7.52 -5.35
C GLU A 104 14.37 6.28 -4.81
N LEU A 105 15.01 5.09 -4.85
CA LEU A 105 14.45 3.86 -4.28
C LEU A 105 14.20 3.97 -2.76
N TRP A 106 15.12 4.59 -2.03
CA TRP A 106 14.99 4.79 -0.58
C TRP A 106 13.76 5.63 -0.22
N ASN A 107 13.52 6.69 -0.99
CA ASN A 107 12.41 7.60 -0.75
C ASN A 107 11.06 6.93 -1.02
N VAL A 108 11.00 5.93 -1.90
CA VAL A 108 9.76 5.28 -2.34
C VAL A 108 9.49 3.95 -1.65
N MET A 109 10.52 3.22 -1.21
CA MET A 109 10.38 1.82 -0.79
C MET A 109 10.80 1.57 0.66
N GLY A 110 11.30 2.59 1.37
CA GLY A 110 11.75 2.46 2.75
C GLY A 110 12.78 1.33 2.92
N ASN A 111 12.49 0.36 3.80
CA ASN A 111 13.35 -0.80 4.04
C ASN A 111 13.03 -2.03 3.16
N GLY A 112 11.98 -1.96 2.34
CA GLY A 112 11.53 -3.08 1.54
C GLY A 112 10.06 -2.97 1.13
N ILE A 113 9.59 -3.98 0.41
CA ILE A 113 8.20 -4.11 -0.02
C ILE A 113 7.52 -5.25 0.73
N LEU A 114 6.28 -5.01 1.13
CA LEU A 114 5.33 -6.02 1.54
C LEU A 114 4.40 -6.35 0.37
N GLY A 115 4.77 -7.33 -0.44
CA GLY A 115 3.93 -7.83 -1.53
C GLY A 115 2.75 -8.63 -0.98
N LEU A 116 1.55 -8.12 -1.19
CA LEU A 116 0.26 -8.71 -0.78
C LEU A 116 -0.56 -9.23 -1.96
N GLY A 117 -0.06 -9.06 -3.18
CA GLY A 117 -0.65 -9.58 -4.41
C GLY A 117 -0.68 -11.11 -4.46
N PRO A 118 -1.50 -11.69 -5.36
CA PRO A 118 -1.62 -13.12 -5.51
C PRO A 118 -0.31 -13.77 -5.92
N SER A 119 -0.08 -15.01 -5.47
CA SER A 119 1.16 -15.72 -5.78
C SER A 119 1.43 -15.75 -7.28
N ILE A 120 2.60 -15.26 -7.65
CA ILE A 120 3.13 -15.41 -8.99
C ILE A 120 3.79 -16.80 -9.11
N SER A 121 3.19 -17.87 -8.56
CA SER A 121 3.74 -19.23 -8.54
C SER A 121 4.07 -19.83 -9.91
N HIS A 122 3.79 -19.11 -11.00
CA HIS A 122 4.13 -19.45 -12.38
C HIS A 122 5.30 -18.64 -12.97
N TYR A 123 5.72 -17.52 -12.36
CA TYR A 123 6.95 -16.85 -12.80
C TYR A 123 8.12 -17.58 -12.15
N LYS A 124 8.61 -18.57 -12.87
CA LYS A 124 9.96 -19.05 -12.61
C LYS A 124 10.90 -17.90 -12.94
N ASN A 125 11.84 -17.60 -12.07
CA ASN A 125 12.98 -16.80 -12.49
C ASN A 125 13.62 -17.54 -13.68
N GLU A 126 13.57 -16.94 -14.88
CA GLU A 126 14.03 -17.58 -16.12
C GLU A 126 15.49 -18.03 -16.05
N ALA A 127 16.29 -17.39 -15.19
CA ALA A 127 17.70 -17.71 -14.99
C ALA A 127 17.97 -18.85 -13.97
N SER A 128 17.05 -19.11 -13.03
CA SER A 128 17.29 -20.08 -11.94
C SER A 128 16.23 -21.20 -11.84
N GLY A 129 15.12 -21.09 -12.57
CA GLY A 129 13.99 -22.02 -12.46
C GLY A 129 13.24 -21.96 -11.12
N TYR A 130 13.65 -21.05 -10.23
CA TYR A 130 13.13 -20.92 -8.88
C TYR A 130 11.74 -20.29 -8.88
N VAL A 131 10.83 -20.85 -8.07
CA VAL A 131 9.48 -20.34 -7.85
C VAL A 131 9.53 -19.38 -6.67
N PHE A 132 9.04 -18.15 -6.87
CA PHE A 132 9.00 -17.14 -5.81
C PHE A 132 8.33 -17.68 -4.53
N PRO A 133 8.74 -17.18 -3.35
CA PRO A 133 8.04 -17.49 -2.11
C PRO A 133 6.55 -17.18 -2.24
N PRO A 134 5.66 -17.97 -1.60
CA PRO A 134 4.26 -17.62 -1.53
C PRO A 134 4.08 -16.25 -0.86
N PRO A 135 3.01 -15.49 -1.22
CA PRO A 135 2.67 -14.23 -0.57
C PRO A 135 2.70 -14.35 0.95
N LEU A 136 3.11 -13.27 1.61
CA LEU A 136 3.35 -13.29 3.05
C LEU A 136 2.13 -13.78 3.84
N LEU A 137 0.94 -13.33 3.46
CA LEU A 137 -0.29 -13.64 4.17
C LEU A 137 -0.72 -15.11 4.00
N GLN A 138 -0.43 -15.73 2.85
CA GLN A 138 -0.59 -17.18 2.67
C GLN A 138 0.45 -17.97 3.48
N SER A 139 1.62 -17.38 3.76
CA SER A 139 2.62 -18.01 4.63
C SER A 139 2.26 -17.88 6.12
N LEU A 140 1.58 -16.79 6.49
CA LEU A 140 1.12 -16.54 7.85
C LEU A 140 -0.11 -17.38 8.22
N SER A 141 -0.98 -17.69 7.27
CA SER A 141 -2.11 -18.62 7.47
C SER A 141 -1.67 -20.08 7.62
N ASN A 142 -0.57 -20.48 6.98
CA ASN A 142 -0.12 -21.87 6.93
C ASN A 142 0.94 -22.23 7.98
N SER A 143 1.07 -21.44 9.05
CA SER A 143 2.04 -21.71 10.13
C SER A 143 1.70 -23.01 10.87
N GLN A 144 2.33 -24.11 10.47
CA GLN A 144 2.19 -25.38 11.17
C GLN A 144 2.75 -25.26 12.61
N GLY A 145 1.87 -25.42 13.60
CA GLY A 145 2.27 -25.61 15.00
C GLY A 145 1.85 -24.53 16.00
N ASP A 146 1.18 -23.44 15.56
CA ASP A 146 0.55 -22.47 16.46
C ASP A 146 -0.98 -22.56 16.36
N ASP A 147 -1.67 -22.53 17.50
CA ASP A 147 -3.14 -22.62 17.61
C ASP A 147 -3.89 -21.42 16.99
N ASN A 148 -3.17 -20.42 16.46
CA ASN A 148 -3.72 -19.22 15.84
C ASN A 148 -3.54 -19.24 14.31
N VAL A 149 -4.18 -20.20 13.65
CA VAL A 149 -4.31 -20.21 12.18
C VAL A 149 -5.21 -19.04 11.78
N MET A 150 -4.59 -17.99 11.23
CA MET A 150 -5.31 -16.83 10.72
C MET A 150 -5.97 -17.17 9.37
N PRO A 151 -7.23 -16.77 9.13
CA PRO A 151 -7.83 -16.92 7.81
C PRO A 151 -6.99 -16.26 6.70
N GLU A 152 -6.99 -16.87 5.51
CA GLU A 152 -6.30 -16.36 4.30
C GLU A 152 -7.01 -15.16 3.68
N LYS A 153 -7.27 -14.14 4.51
CA LYS A 153 -7.99 -12.94 4.14
C LYS A 153 -7.31 -11.74 4.76
N PHE A 154 -7.35 -10.62 4.05
CA PHE A 154 -7.03 -9.32 4.64
C PHE A 154 -7.88 -8.23 4.01
N ALA A 155 -8.05 -7.12 4.71
CA ALA A 155 -8.61 -5.90 4.13
C ALA A 155 -7.65 -4.72 4.28
N LEU A 156 -7.65 -3.83 3.29
CA LEU A 156 -6.94 -2.55 3.34
C LEU A 156 -7.94 -1.41 3.21
N MET A 157 -7.76 -0.37 4.02
CA MET A 157 -8.51 0.87 3.95
C MET A 157 -7.68 2.05 4.42
N ALA A 158 -8.10 3.24 4.01
CA ALA A 158 -7.44 4.48 4.35
C ALA A 158 -8.43 5.60 4.64
N SER A 159 -7.97 6.60 5.39
CA SER A 159 -8.53 7.93 5.45
C SER A 159 -7.63 8.88 4.67
N THR A 160 -7.79 10.20 4.88
CA THR A 160 -6.86 11.20 4.36
C THR A 160 -5.50 11.18 5.04
N SER A 161 -5.37 10.57 6.23
CA SER A 161 -4.18 10.72 7.08
C SER A 161 -3.77 9.45 7.82
N SER A 162 -4.50 8.35 7.64
CA SER A 162 -4.23 7.08 8.34
C SER A 162 -4.69 5.92 7.47
N ALA A 163 -4.09 4.75 7.67
CA ALA A 163 -4.53 3.53 7.02
C ALA A 163 -4.52 2.36 8.00
N GLU A 164 -5.25 1.32 7.67
CA GLU A 164 -5.38 0.11 8.47
C GLU A 164 -5.34 -1.12 7.59
N LEU A 165 -4.47 -2.05 7.97
CA LEU A 165 -4.47 -3.41 7.44
C LEU A 165 -5.19 -4.31 8.43
N GLN A 166 -6.24 -4.98 7.98
CA GLN A 166 -7.02 -5.91 8.78
C GLN A 166 -6.67 -7.33 8.36
N LEU A 167 -6.09 -8.12 9.26
CA LEU A 167 -5.68 -9.49 8.98
C LEU A 167 -6.73 -10.49 9.48
N GLY A 168 -7.03 -11.51 8.68
CA GLY A 168 -8.03 -12.54 8.98
C GLY A 168 -9.44 -12.23 8.48
N GLY A 169 -9.69 -11.04 7.91
CA GLY A 169 -10.99 -10.67 7.38
C GLY A 169 -11.19 -9.16 7.34
N ILE A 170 -12.44 -8.73 7.51
CA ILE A 170 -12.84 -7.33 7.56
C ILE A 170 -13.68 -7.06 8.81
N VAL A 171 -13.42 -5.97 9.52
CA VAL A 171 -14.17 -5.55 10.70
C VAL A 171 -15.55 -5.07 10.28
N ALA A 172 -16.61 -5.66 10.82
CA ALA A 172 -17.99 -5.38 10.40
C ALA A 172 -18.38 -3.90 10.54
N SER A 173 -17.96 -3.25 11.64
CA SER A 173 -18.27 -1.84 11.90
C SER A 173 -17.49 -0.85 11.03
N SER A 174 -16.49 -1.33 10.26
CA SER A 174 -15.65 -0.50 9.39
C SER A 174 -16.29 -0.16 8.05
N ILE A 175 -17.41 -0.82 7.72
CA ILE A 175 -18.16 -0.63 6.50
C ILE A 175 -19.61 -0.25 6.80
N GLN A 176 -20.24 0.41 5.84
CA GLN A 176 -21.67 0.68 5.82
C GLN A 176 -22.34 -0.14 4.72
N GLY A 177 -23.48 -0.76 5.05
CA GLY A 177 -24.18 -1.65 4.12
C GLY A 177 -23.46 -2.99 3.91
N ASP A 178 -23.72 -3.61 2.77
CA ASP A 178 -23.20 -4.92 2.42
C ASP A 178 -21.85 -4.84 1.68
N ILE A 179 -21.10 -5.96 1.71
CA ILE A 179 -19.89 -6.11 0.90
C ILE A 179 -20.27 -6.64 -0.48
N HIS A 180 -19.85 -5.96 -1.52
CA HIS A 180 -19.97 -6.46 -2.88
C HIS A 180 -18.78 -7.34 -3.23
N TYR A 181 -19.03 -8.62 -3.50
CA TYR A 181 -17.99 -9.58 -3.84
C TYR A 181 -17.87 -9.77 -5.35
N VAL A 182 -16.63 -9.83 -5.84
CA VAL A 182 -16.32 -10.15 -7.23
C VAL A 182 -15.12 -11.08 -7.30
N GLN A 183 -15.16 -12.02 -8.23
CA GLN A 183 -14.02 -12.87 -8.53
C GLN A 183 -13.00 -12.08 -9.35
N SER A 184 -11.73 -12.05 -8.93
CA SER A 184 -10.66 -11.50 -9.77
C SER A 184 -10.61 -12.19 -11.14
N ARG A 185 -10.26 -11.45 -12.19
CA ARG A 185 -10.15 -12.00 -13.55
C ARG A 185 -8.98 -12.99 -13.67
N HIS A 186 -7.91 -12.76 -12.93
CA HIS A 186 -6.68 -13.54 -13.03
C HIS A 186 -6.22 -14.03 -11.64
N SER A 187 -5.59 -15.21 -11.59
CA SER A 187 -5.06 -15.79 -10.36
C SER A 187 -3.74 -15.20 -9.90
N ASN A 188 -3.08 -14.39 -10.73
CA ASN A 188 -1.79 -13.76 -10.46
C ASN A 188 -1.86 -12.24 -10.23
N ALA A 189 -3.05 -11.64 -10.28
CA ALA A 189 -3.26 -10.20 -10.05
C ALA A 189 -4.65 -9.93 -9.50
N PHE A 190 -4.82 -8.88 -8.68
CA PHE A 190 -6.14 -8.39 -8.30
C PHE A 190 -6.71 -7.55 -9.43
N SER A 191 -7.44 -8.22 -10.31
CA SER A 191 -7.87 -7.64 -11.59
C SER A 191 -9.39 -7.70 -11.76
N LEU A 192 -9.96 -6.61 -12.25
CA LEU A 192 -11.40 -6.44 -12.46
C LEU A 192 -11.72 -6.26 -13.95
N ARG A 193 -13.00 -6.38 -14.29
CA ARG A 193 -13.54 -6.02 -15.61
C ARG A 193 -14.45 -4.81 -15.47
N ILE A 194 -13.96 -3.62 -15.80
CA ILE A 194 -14.72 -2.36 -15.73
C ILE A 194 -15.46 -2.15 -17.05
N LYS A 195 -16.79 -2.22 -17.00
CA LYS A 195 -17.66 -2.07 -18.18
C LYS A 195 -18.01 -0.62 -18.50
N SER A 196 -17.98 0.25 -17.49
CA SER A 196 -18.33 1.65 -17.60
C SER A 196 -17.58 2.44 -16.53
N LEU A 197 -17.13 3.63 -16.89
CA LEU A 197 -16.56 4.60 -15.98
C LEU A 197 -17.17 5.96 -16.30
N ARG A 198 -17.88 6.52 -15.33
CA ARG A 198 -18.61 7.78 -15.50
C ARG A 198 -18.18 8.83 -14.50
N ILE A 199 -18.25 10.10 -14.89
CA ILE A 199 -18.06 11.24 -13.99
C ILE A 199 -19.23 12.21 -14.09
N GLY A 200 -19.80 12.60 -12.95
CA GLY A 200 -20.96 13.48 -12.91
C GLY A 200 -21.58 13.63 -11.53
N ASP A 201 -22.76 14.23 -11.49
CA ASP A 201 -23.49 14.48 -10.24
C ASP A 201 -24.32 13.28 -9.77
N THR A 202 -24.90 12.55 -10.73
CA THR A 202 -25.65 11.31 -10.51
C THR A 202 -25.24 10.29 -11.57
N TYR A 203 -25.43 9.00 -11.30
CA TYR A 203 -25.07 7.93 -12.24
C TYR A 203 -25.71 8.11 -13.64
N ASP A 204 -27.00 8.46 -13.67
CA ASP A 204 -27.78 8.57 -14.91
C ASP A 204 -27.38 9.78 -15.77
N THR A 205 -26.92 10.87 -15.13
CA THR A 205 -26.50 12.10 -15.80
C THR A 205 -24.97 12.19 -15.97
N ALA A 206 -24.22 11.19 -15.48
CA ALA A 206 -22.78 11.19 -15.55
C ALA A 206 -22.29 10.89 -16.97
N GLN A 207 -21.21 11.56 -17.37
CA GLN A 207 -20.58 11.38 -18.67
C GLN A 207 -19.82 10.05 -18.67
N GLU A 208 -20.12 9.18 -19.64
CA GLU A 208 -19.36 7.96 -19.90
C GLU A 208 -17.99 8.29 -20.51
N LEU A 209 -16.93 7.76 -19.91
CA LEU A 209 -15.56 7.89 -20.42
C LEU A 209 -15.13 6.65 -21.23
N LEU A 210 -15.71 5.48 -20.96
CA LEU A 210 -15.41 4.23 -21.68
C LEU A 210 -16.39 4.03 -22.84
N ASN A 211 -16.20 4.82 -23.89
CA ASN A 211 -17.01 4.73 -25.12
C ASN A 211 -16.40 3.68 -26.07
N PHE A 212 -16.87 2.43 -25.98
CA PHE A 212 -16.41 1.35 -26.86
C PHE A 212 -16.86 1.56 -28.30
N ALA A 213 -15.96 1.31 -29.25
CA ALA A 213 -16.26 1.46 -30.67
C ALA A 213 -17.28 0.40 -31.14
N PRO A 214 -18.22 0.72 -32.05
CA PRO A 214 -19.27 -0.22 -32.48
C PRO A 214 -18.76 -1.53 -33.11
N HIS A 215 -17.52 -1.52 -33.62
CA HIS A 215 -16.88 -2.67 -34.25
C HIS A 215 -15.98 -3.46 -33.27
N SER A 216 -15.75 -2.92 -32.07
CA SER A 216 -14.95 -3.59 -31.05
C SER A 216 -15.71 -4.81 -30.52
N LYS A 217 -14.95 -5.87 -30.23
CA LYS A 217 -15.46 -7.02 -29.46
C LYS A 217 -15.21 -6.86 -27.97
N GLN A 218 -14.50 -5.81 -27.58
CA GLN A 218 -14.17 -5.50 -26.21
C GLN A 218 -15.35 -4.76 -25.56
N ASP A 219 -15.80 -5.25 -24.40
CA ASP A 219 -16.91 -4.67 -23.63
C ASP A 219 -16.51 -4.23 -22.21
N TYR A 220 -15.20 -4.16 -21.95
CA TYR A 220 -14.62 -3.73 -20.68
C TYR A 220 -13.18 -3.24 -20.84
N ILE A 221 -12.67 -2.50 -19.86
CA ILE A 221 -11.24 -2.28 -19.68
C ILE A 221 -10.80 -3.05 -18.42
N PRO A 222 -9.68 -3.80 -18.44
CA PRO A 222 -9.16 -4.41 -17.22
C PRO A 222 -8.82 -3.32 -16.20
N ALA A 223 -9.07 -3.57 -14.92
CA ALA A 223 -8.54 -2.72 -13.87
C ALA A 223 -7.70 -3.51 -12.88
N LEU A 224 -6.69 -2.86 -12.29
CA LEU A 224 -5.82 -3.40 -11.24
C LEU A 224 -6.08 -2.67 -9.93
N ILE A 225 -6.08 -3.40 -8.82
CA ILE A 225 -6.10 -2.82 -7.46
C ILE A 225 -4.66 -2.72 -6.96
N ASP A 226 -4.12 -1.51 -6.89
CA ASP A 226 -2.69 -1.31 -6.63
C ASP A 226 -2.46 -0.19 -5.60
N SER A 227 -2.04 -0.58 -4.41
CA SER A 227 -1.77 0.34 -3.31
C SER A 227 -0.49 1.16 -3.46
N MET A 228 0.40 0.80 -4.39
CA MET A 228 1.61 1.59 -4.69
C MET A 228 1.36 2.71 -5.71
N GLN A 229 0.26 2.66 -6.47
CA GLN A 229 -0.13 3.77 -7.32
C GLN A 229 -0.91 4.80 -6.53
N ALA A 230 -0.49 6.07 -6.52
CA ALA A 230 -1.17 7.09 -5.75
C ALA A 230 -2.60 7.38 -6.26
N CYS A 231 -2.76 7.55 -7.57
CA CYS A 231 -3.98 8.04 -8.22
C CYS A 231 -4.82 6.94 -8.89
N ILE A 232 -6.04 7.29 -9.33
CA ILE A 232 -6.72 6.53 -10.37
C ILE A 232 -5.98 6.76 -11.69
N MET A 233 -5.56 5.70 -12.36
CA MET A 233 -4.93 5.81 -13.69
C MET A 233 -5.92 5.41 -14.78
N LEU A 234 -6.07 6.24 -15.81
CA LEU A 234 -6.98 6.00 -16.92
C LEU A 234 -6.21 5.81 -18.23
N PRO A 235 -6.67 4.94 -19.14
CA PRO A 235 -6.08 4.84 -20.47
C PRO A 235 -6.00 6.21 -21.15
N ASN A 236 -4.81 6.54 -21.66
CA ASN A 236 -4.60 7.77 -22.43
C ASN A 236 -4.47 7.47 -23.93
N SER A 237 -5.32 6.56 -24.43
CA SER A 237 -5.30 6.12 -25.83
C SER A 237 -6.69 5.60 -26.23
N VAL A 238 -6.84 5.30 -27.53
CA VAL A 238 -8.04 4.63 -28.08
C VAL A 238 -7.97 3.11 -28.00
N GLU A 239 -6.96 2.55 -27.34
CA GLU A 239 -6.80 1.11 -27.08
C GLU A 239 -6.89 0.27 -28.35
N ASN A 240 -6.02 0.57 -29.32
CA ASN A 240 -6.00 -0.07 -30.65
C ASN A 240 -7.32 0.07 -31.45
N GLY A 241 -8.12 1.08 -31.15
CA GLY A 241 -9.41 1.35 -31.79
C GLY A 241 -10.60 0.73 -31.06
N ASP A 242 -10.39 0.03 -29.93
CA ASP A 242 -11.47 -0.50 -29.11
C ASP A 242 -12.28 0.59 -28.42
N LEU A 243 -11.67 1.75 -28.15
CA LEU A 243 -12.35 2.94 -27.65
C LEU A 243 -12.45 4.01 -28.75
N ILE A 244 -13.55 4.77 -28.72
CA ILE A 244 -13.80 5.86 -29.67
C ILE A 244 -12.86 7.06 -29.39
N SER A 245 -12.48 7.26 -28.13
CA SER A 245 -11.69 8.39 -27.64
C SER A 245 -10.93 8.02 -26.37
N SER A 246 -9.83 8.72 -26.10
CA SER A 246 -9.05 8.57 -24.86
C SER A 246 -9.91 8.87 -23.61
N PRO A 247 -10.08 7.92 -22.67
CA PRO A 247 -10.76 8.17 -21.40
C PRO A 247 -10.10 9.29 -20.58
N PHE A 248 -8.77 9.33 -20.55
CA PHE A 248 -8.04 10.36 -19.81
C PHE A 248 -8.21 11.75 -20.42
N GLU A 249 -8.15 11.89 -21.75
CA GLU A 249 -8.39 13.19 -22.41
C GLU A 249 -9.83 13.66 -22.21
N GLN A 250 -10.82 12.76 -22.28
CA GLN A 250 -12.21 13.09 -21.98
C GLN A 250 -12.38 13.59 -20.53
N TYR A 251 -11.67 12.99 -19.58
CA TYR A 251 -11.62 13.47 -18.20
C TYR A 251 -10.97 14.86 -18.10
N GLN A 252 -9.83 15.08 -18.75
CA GLN A 252 -9.10 16.35 -18.71
C GLN A 252 -9.89 17.51 -19.33
N ASN A 253 -10.61 17.24 -20.42
CA ASN A 253 -11.40 18.24 -21.15
C ASN A 253 -12.77 18.50 -20.52
N ARG A 254 -13.04 17.97 -19.32
CA ARG A 254 -14.30 18.22 -18.63
C ARG A 254 -14.26 19.58 -17.92
N ASP A 255 -14.95 20.55 -18.50
CA ASP A 255 -15.05 21.91 -17.94
C ASP A 255 -16.01 22.02 -16.74
N ALA A 256 -16.99 21.12 -16.65
CA ALA A 256 -18.03 21.19 -15.63
C ALA A 256 -17.63 20.47 -14.33
N PRO A 257 -17.84 21.09 -13.15
CA PRO A 257 -17.65 20.40 -11.88
C PRO A 257 -18.55 19.15 -11.81
N TRP A 258 -18.11 18.17 -11.04
CA TRP A 258 -18.82 16.91 -10.86
C TRP A 258 -18.63 16.40 -9.44
N LYS A 259 -19.59 15.64 -8.93
CA LYS A 259 -19.60 15.19 -7.53
C LYS A 259 -19.02 13.81 -7.33
N SER A 260 -19.12 12.90 -8.31
CA SER A 260 -18.69 11.52 -8.13
C SER A 260 -18.23 10.85 -9.43
N MET A 261 -17.33 9.90 -9.25
CA MET A 261 -16.91 8.94 -10.26
C MET A 261 -17.65 7.63 -10.00
N TYR A 262 -18.20 7.02 -11.03
CA TYR A 262 -18.96 5.78 -10.95
C TYR A 262 -18.28 4.72 -11.80
N LEU A 263 -18.04 3.54 -11.24
CA LEU A 263 -17.43 2.40 -11.90
C LEU A 263 -18.44 1.24 -11.94
N THR A 264 -18.75 0.76 -13.14
CA THR A 264 -19.53 -0.48 -13.28
C THR A 264 -18.57 -1.66 -13.39
N VAL A 265 -18.53 -2.49 -12.35
CA VAL A 265 -17.70 -3.69 -12.30
C VAL A 265 -18.52 -4.90 -12.71
N SER A 266 -17.99 -5.75 -13.59
CA SER A 266 -18.66 -7.00 -13.95
C SER A 266 -18.91 -7.87 -12.70
N GLY A 267 -20.16 -8.22 -12.44
CA GLY A 267 -20.55 -9.02 -11.27
C GLY A 267 -21.01 -8.20 -10.07
N ILE A 268 -21.00 -6.87 -10.16
CA ILE A 268 -21.58 -5.97 -9.17
C ILE A 268 -22.69 -5.17 -9.84
N ASP A 269 -23.94 -5.34 -9.39
CA ASP A 269 -25.10 -4.70 -9.98
C ASP A 269 -25.21 -3.21 -9.60
N GLU A 270 -24.87 -2.89 -8.35
CA GLU A 270 -24.81 -1.51 -7.85
C GLU A 270 -23.39 -0.97 -8.08
N GLY A 271 -23.23 -0.09 -9.08
CA GLY A 271 -21.92 0.45 -9.45
C GLY A 271 -21.15 1.07 -8.25
N ILE A 272 -19.82 0.99 -8.29
CA ILE A 272 -18.94 1.56 -7.28
C ILE A 272 -18.90 3.08 -7.45
N GLU A 273 -19.36 3.82 -6.44
CA GLU A 273 -19.33 5.28 -6.41
C GLU A 273 -18.13 5.78 -5.58
N ILE A 274 -17.36 6.72 -6.13
CA ILE A 274 -16.26 7.40 -5.46
C ILE A 274 -16.55 8.90 -5.47
N SER A 275 -16.76 9.48 -4.30
CA SER A 275 -17.03 10.92 -4.17
C SER A 275 -15.81 11.76 -4.53
N TYR A 276 -16.04 12.93 -5.12
CA TYR A 276 -15.00 13.83 -5.61
C TYR A 276 -13.98 14.19 -4.52
N ASP A 277 -14.44 14.48 -3.30
CA ASP A 277 -13.62 14.80 -2.12
C ASP A 277 -12.66 13.66 -1.74
N ARG A 278 -13.05 12.41 -1.97
CA ARG A 278 -12.20 11.23 -1.72
C ARG A 278 -11.10 11.07 -2.76
N LEU A 279 -11.28 11.63 -3.95
CA LEU A 279 -10.27 11.66 -5.00
C LEU A 279 -9.32 12.85 -4.86
N LEU A 280 -9.70 13.88 -4.10
CA LEU A 280 -8.86 15.06 -3.91
C LEU A 280 -7.58 14.73 -3.18
N VAL A 281 -6.48 15.19 -3.74
CA VAL A 281 -5.16 15.15 -3.13
C VAL A 281 -4.55 16.55 -3.20
N GLU A 282 -3.76 16.90 -2.19
CA GLU A 282 -2.92 18.09 -2.25
C GLU A 282 -1.85 17.83 -3.29
N HIS A 283 -2.06 18.39 -4.49
CA HIS A 283 -1.17 18.20 -5.62
C HIS A 283 -0.22 19.40 -5.63
N HIS A 284 1.04 19.14 -5.31
CA HIS A 284 2.08 20.17 -5.22
C HIS A 284 3.17 19.94 -6.25
N THR A 285 2.80 19.50 -7.45
CA THR A 285 3.72 19.71 -8.57
C THR A 285 3.90 21.21 -8.73
N PHE A 286 5.16 21.66 -8.81
CA PHE A 286 5.57 23.03 -9.15
C PHE A 286 4.74 23.72 -10.26
N LEU A 287 4.13 22.94 -11.15
CA LEU A 287 3.18 23.39 -12.17
C LEU A 287 1.94 24.08 -11.59
N ASP A 288 1.43 23.66 -10.44
CA ASP A 288 0.19 24.19 -9.85
C ASP A 288 0.43 25.53 -9.10
N GLU A 289 1.63 25.75 -8.53
CA GLU A 289 2.02 27.07 -8.00
C GLU A 289 2.14 28.13 -9.10
N ALA A 290 2.52 27.72 -10.31
CA ALA A 290 2.53 28.60 -11.47
C ALA A 290 1.13 28.86 -12.06
N TRP A 291 0.12 28.01 -11.76
CA TRP A 291 -1.19 27.98 -12.43
C TRP A 291 -2.39 28.25 -11.50
N GLY A 292 -2.17 28.43 -10.20
CA GLY A 292 -3.13 29.06 -9.28
C GLY A 292 -4.18 28.16 -8.64
N THR A 293 -4.04 26.82 -8.67
CA THR A 293 -4.95 25.90 -7.96
C THR A 293 -4.21 24.71 -7.35
N SER A 294 -4.33 24.49 -6.03
CA SER A 294 -3.53 23.50 -5.27
C SER A 294 -4.20 22.15 -5.00
N ILE A 295 -5.47 21.96 -5.38
CA ILE A 295 -6.25 20.75 -5.04
C ILE A 295 -7.07 20.29 -6.25
N ARG A 296 -6.88 19.04 -6.67
CA ARG A 296 -7.65 18.40 -7.75
C ARG A 296 -7.80 16.90 -7.51
N PRO A 297 -8.76 16.22 -8.18
CA PRO A 297 -8.82 14.76 -8.14
C PRO A 297 -7.52 14.15 -8.68
N CYS A 298 -6.98 13.18 -7.94
CA CYS A 298 -5.81 12.40 -8.31
C CYS A 298 -6.18 11.44 -9.43
N VAL A 299 -6.14 11.90 -10.67
CA VAL A 299 -6.35 11.08 -11.86
C VAL A 299 -5.18 11.31 -12.82
N MET A 300 -4.54 10.23 -13.26
CA MET A 300 -3.33 10.26 -14.09
C MET A 300 -3.50 9.47 -15.39
N PRO A 301 -2.71 9.78 -16.43
CA PRO A 301 -2.69 8.96 -17.63
C PRO A 301 -2.00 7.63 -17.32
N GLY A 302 -2.60 6.54 -17.76
CA GLY A 302 -1.99 5.21 -17.83
C GLY A 302 -1.39 4.97 -19.21
N SER A 303 -0.42 4.05 -19.26
CA SER A 303 0.22 3.58 -20.49
C SER A 303 0.28 2.06 -20.51
N ALA A 304 0.07 1.44 -21.67
CA ALA A 304 0.27 0.01 -21.84
C ALA A 304 1.75 -0.38 -21.71
N GLU A 305 2.02 -1.49 -21.03
CA GLU A 305 3.37 -2.01 -20.82
C GLU A 305 3.94 -2.75 -22.05
N ALA A 306 3.08 -3.21 -22.96
CA ALA A 306 3.47 -3.96 -24.14
C ALA A 306 2.71 -3.51 -25.39
N SER A 307 3.33 -3.66 -26.56
CA SER A 307 2.68 -3.41 -27.84
C SER A 307 1.48 -4.33 -28.01
N ASN A 308 0.30 -3.74 -28.26
CA ASN A 308 -1.00 -4.41 -28.40
C ASN A 308 -1.67 -4.90 -27.10
N ALA A 309 -1.13 -4.61 -25.92
CA ALA A 309 -1.86 -4.83 -24.67
C ALA A 309 -2.85 -3.68 -24.42
N LEU A 310 -3.98 -3.98 -23.78
CA LEU A 310 -4.85 -2.94 -23.24
C LEU A 310 -4.17 -2.28 -22.05
N THR A 311 -4.21 -0.96 -21.99
CA THR A 311 -3.84 -0.17 -20.81
C THR A 311 -4.86 -0.45 -19.70
N PRO A 312 -4.45 -1.02 -18.55
CA PRO A 312 -5.38 -1.20 -17.46
C PRO A 312 -5.74 0.13 -16.81
N ILE A 313 -6.97 0.23 -16.28
CA ILE A 313 -7.28 1.22 -15.26
C ILE A 313 -6.57 0.81 -13.97
N VAL A 314 -5.93 1.74 -13.26
CA VAL A 314 -5.40 1.42 -11.93
C VAL A 314 -6.24 2.10 -10.88
N LEU A 315 -6.78 1.32 -9.95
CA LEU A 315 -7.45 1.81 -8.75
C LEU A 315 -6.39 1.92 -7.65
N GLY A 316 -5.77 3.10 -7.59
CA GLY A 316 -4.67 3.43 -6.70
C GLY A 316 -5.02 3.58 -5.22
N ALA A 317 -4.06 4.01 -4.41
CA ALA A 317 -4.14 4.30 -2.98
C ALA A 317 -5.36 5.14 -2.60
N ILE A 318 -5.74 6.14 -3.41
CA ILE A 318 -6.93 6.95 -3.14
C ILE A 318 -8.25 6.16 -3.21
N PHE A 319 -8.30 5.02 -3.91
CA PHE A 319 -9.49 4.15 -3.94
C PHE A 319 -9.81 3.58 -2.56
N PHE A 320 -8.77 3.21 -1.80
CA PHE A 320 -8.89 2.70 -0.43
C PHE A 320 -9.41 3.74 0.56
N ARG A 321 -9.54 5.02 0.16
CA ARG A 321 -10.20 6.07 0.94
C ARG A 321 -11.72 6.00 0.90
N SER A 322 -12.29 5.27 -0.05
CA SER A 322 -13.75 5.16 -0.22
C SER A 322 -14.26 3.77 0.12
N TYR A 323 -13.44 2.75 -0.12
CA TYR A 323 -13.80 1.36 0.12
C TYR A 323 -12.77 0.65 0.99
N ALA A 324 -13.29 -0.11 1.93
CA ALA A 324 -12.60 -1.21 2.56
C ALA A 324 -12.51 -2.34 1.53
N VAL A 325 -11.30 -2.65 1.08
CA VAL A 325 -11.09 -3.69 0.07
C VAL A 325 -10.64 -4.96 0.77
N LEU A 326 -11.49 -5.97 0.79
CA LEU A 326 -11.19 -7.32 1.26
C LEU A 326 -10.57 -8.14 0.12
N PHE A 327 -9.47 -8.81 0.42
CA PHE A 327 -8.76 -9.73 -0.45
C PHE A 327 -8.85 -11.12 0.16
N ASP A 328 -9.64 -12.00 -0.45
CA ASP A 328 -9.94 -13.34 0.06
C ASP A 328 -9.25 -14.42 -0.79
N PHE A 329 -8.26 -15.06 -0.18
CA PHE A 329 -7.48 -16.16 -0.75
C PHE A 329 -7.96 -17.55 -0.31
N SER A 330 -8.96 -17.65 0.56
CA SER A 330 -9.38 -18.92 1.19
C SER A 330 -9.74 -20.04 0.22
N LYS A 331 -10.11 -19.70 -1.02
CA LYS A 331 -10.40 -20.63 -2.12
C LYS A 331 -9.49 -20.45 -3.33
N SER A 332 -8.52 -19.54 -3.24
CA SER A 332 -7.65 -19.19 -4.36
C SER A 332 -6.65 -20.32 -4.60
N THR A 333 -6.42 -20.62 -5.87
CA THR A 333 -5.41 -21.57 -6.32
C THR A 333 -4.75 -21.01 -7.58
N ALA A 334 -3.78 -21.74 -8.13
CA ALA A 334 -3.19 -21.41 -9.43
C ALA A 334 -4.25 -21.21 -10.55
N GLN A 335 -5.39 -21.90 -10.47
CA GLN A 335 -6.46 -21.84 -11.48
C GLN A 335 -7.70 -21.06 -11.01
N ILE A 336 -7.85 -20.86 -9.70
CA ILE A 336 -8.98 -20.17 -9.10
C ILE A 336 -8.50 -18.82 -8.59
N PRO A 337 -8.89 -17.71 -9.25
CA PRO A 337 -8.50 -16.38 -8.80
C PRO A 337 -8.93 -16.10 -7.35
N PRO A 338 -8.33 -15.11 -6.67
CA PRO A 338 -8.83 -14.63 -5.40
C PRO A 338 -10.14 -13.85 -5.56
N VAL A 339 -10.95 -13.84 -4.51
CA VAL A 339 -12.18 -13.04 -4.44
C VAL A 339 -11.85 -11.69 -3.82
N LEU A 340 -12.40 -10.63 -4.40
CA LEU A 340 -12.32 -9.26 -3.88
C LEU A 340 -13.68 -8.89 -3.29
N GLY A 341 -13.67 -8.22 -2.14
CA GLY A 341 -14.85 -7.64 -1.52
C GLY A 341 -14.71 -6.12 -1.40
N PHE A 342 -15.75 -5.37 -1.76
CA PHE A 342 -15.79 -3.91 -1.62
C PHE A 342 -16.88 -3.55 -0.63
N GLY A 343 -16.50 -3.08 0.55
CA GLY A 343 -17.42 -2.49 1.51
C GLY A 343 -17.21 -0.97 1.56
N LYS A 344 -18.26 -0.18 1.37
CA LYS A 344 -18.17 1.29 1.47
C LYS A 344 -17.78 1.64 2.90
N ILE A 345 -16.74 2.46 3.10
CA ILE A 345 -16.24 2.75 4.45
C ILE A 345 -17.32 3.45 5.27
N ASN A 346 -17.52 3.00 6.51
CA ASN A 346 -18.35 3.69 7.48
C ASN A 346 -17.63 4.98 7.91
N PRO A 347 -18.19 6.18 7.69
CA PRO A 347 -17.54 7.43 8.05
C PRO A 347 -17.33 7.59 9.57
N GLU A 348 -18.10 6.86 10.39
CA GLU A 348 -17.98 6.87 11.86
C GLU A 348 -16.93 5.86 12.37
N TYR A 349 -16.32 5.06 11.48
CA TYR A 349 -15.29 4.11 11.89
C TYR A 349 -13.95 4.80 12.13
N GLU A 350 -13.43 4.62 13.32
CA GLU A 350 -12.10 5.10 13.69
C GLU A 350 -11.02 4.11 13.23
N ILE A 351 -10.32 4.48 12.16
CA ILE A 351 -9.10 3.77 11.71
C ILE A 351 -8.06 3.77 12.82
N ILE A 352 -7.45 2.61 13.07
CA ILE A 352 -6.51 2.44 14.18
C ILE A 352 -5.35 3.46 14.05
N GLY A 353 -4.99 4.09 15.16
CA GLY A 353 -3.86 5.01 15.23
C GLY A 353 -2.58 4.36 15.74
N ILE A 354 -1.51 5.16 15.78
CA ILE A 354 -0.20 4.77 16.33
C ILE A 354 -0.30 4.34 17.81
N SER A 355 -1.24 4.93 18.57
CA SER A 355 -1.44 4.65 20.00
C SER A 355 -1.81 3.20 20.28
N ASP A 356 -2.65 2.63 19.43
CA ASP A 356 -3.16 1.27 19.62
C ASP A 356 -2.34 0.26 18.85
N TRP A 357 -1.80 0.64 17.68
CA TRP A 357 -0.92 -0.07 16.71
C TRP A 357 -1.31 -1.50 16.29
N ARG A 358 -1.97 -2.26 17.16
CA ARG A 358 -2.71 -3.49 16.90
C ARG A 358 -3.93 -3.63 17.81
N ALA A 359 -5.03 -4.17 17.28
CA ALA A 359 -6.21 -4.55 18.07
C ALA A 359 -6.90 -5.77 17.45
N THR A 360 -7.51 -6.62 18.26
CA THR A 360 -8.32 -7.75 17.76
C THR A 360 -9.80 -7.44 17.96
N LEU A 361 -10.57 -7.43 16.87
CA LEU A 361 -12.02 -7.24 16.88
C LEU A 361 -12.72 -8.44 16.23
N GLU A 362 -14.05 -8.51 16.37
CA GLU A 362 -14.87 -9.48 15.63
C GLU A 362 -15.05 -9.01 14.17
N GLY A 363 -14.73 -9.88 13.23
CA GLY A 363 -14.92 -9.66 11.80
C GLY A 363 -16.36 -9.86 11.35
N SER A 364 -16.66 -9.47 10.11
CA SER A 364 -17.99 -9.65 9.49
C SER A 364 -18.42 -11.12 9.39
N ASP A 365 -17.47 -12.05 9.34
CA ASP A 365 -17.70 -13.49 9.34
C ASP A 365 -17.56 -14.13 10.74
N LYS A 366 -17.51 -13.30 11.79
CA LYS A 366 -17.33 -13.66 13.20
C LYS A 366 -15.96 -14.25 13.55
N ASN A 367 -15.02 -14.27 12.62
CA ASN A 367 -13.63 -14.62 12.91
C ASN A 367 -12.91 -13.43 13.57
N PRO A 368 -11.88 -13.68 14.41
CA PRO A 368 -11.05 -12.61 14.93
C PRO A 368 -10.31 -11.91 13.78
N VAL A 369 -10.38 -10.58 13.77
CA VAL A 369 -9.67 -9.72 12.81
C VAL A 369 -8.63 -8.90 13.56
N HIS A 370 -7.38 -9.04 13.16
CA HIS A 370 -6.25 -8.29 13.72
C HIS A 370 -6.04 -7.02 12.92
N ARG A 371 -6.40 -5.88 13.51
CA ARG A 371 -6.14 -4.54 12.98
C ARG A 371 -4.67 -4.23 13.18
N VAL A 372 -4.03 -3.68 12.16
CA VAL A 372 -2.62 -3.28 12.17
C VAL A 372 -2.52 -1.86 11.65
N PHE A 373 -1.85 -0.99 12.41
CA PHE A 373 -1.62 0.38 12.00
C PHE A 373 -0.75 0.44 10.74
N VAL A 374 -1.20 1.24 9.78
CA VAL A 374 -0.46 1.57 8.57
C VAL A 374 -0.35 3.08 8.50
N GLN A 375 0.88 3.57 8.46
CA GLN A 375 1.14 4.98 8.23
C GLN A 375 0.77 5.33 6.79
N HIS A 376 -0.13 6.30 6.63
CA HIS A 376 -0.45 6.86 5.32
C HIS A 376 0.33 8.17 5.14
N ASN A 377 1.37 8.13 4.31
CA ASN A 377 2.15 9.32 4.01
C ASN A 377 1.50 10.10 2.88
N THR A 378 0.88 11.22 3.23
CA THR A 378 0.48 12.23 2.25
C THR A 378 1.70 13.02 1.76
N PRO A 379 1.67 13.56 0.53
CA PRO A 379 2.72 14.46 0.05
C PRO A 379 2.90 15.66 1.02
N LYS A 380 4.14 16.09 1.27
CA LYS A 380 4.44 17.26 2.13
C LYS A 380 5.47 18.19 1.45
N ILE A 381 5.12 19.47 1.29
CA ILE A 381 6.11 20.50 0.94
C ILE A 381 6.97 20.84 2.16
N ARG A 382 8.29 20.94 1.98
CA ARG A 382 9.15 21.69 2.90
C ARG A 382 9.31 23.11 2.36
N HIS A 383 8.56 24.08 2.91
CA HIS A 383 8.94 25.48 2.75
C HIS A 383 10.29 25.66 3.45
N LEU A 384 11.38 25.78 2.70
CA LEU A 384 12.65 26.20 3.25
C LEU A 384 12.52 27.68 3.65
N LEU A 385 12.12 27.90 4.91
CA LEU A 385 12.28 29.10 5.73
C LEU A 385 11.62 30.40 5.21
N LYS A 386 11.00 31.13 6.15
CA LYS A 386 10.72 32.57 5.98
C LYS A 386 12.02 33.28 5.58
N GLY A 387 12.13 33.68 4.31
CA GLY A 387 13.29 34.43 3.80
C GLY A 387 13.84 33.96 2.45
N ALA A 388 13.41 32.81 1.91
CA ALA A 388 13.82 32.39 0.56
C ALA A 388 13.25 33.35 -0.51
N ASN A 389 14.15 34.00 -1.23
CA ASN A 389 13.80 34.93 -2.30
C ASN A 389 13.43 34.12 -3.56
N VAL A 390 12.14 34.10 -3.91
CA VAL A 390 11.61 33.42 -5.11
C VAL A 390 12.30 33.89 -6.40
N ALA A 391 12.96 35.05 -6.40
CA ALA A 391 13.68 35.62 -7.54
C ALA A 391 15.02 34.95 -7.87
N THR A 392 15.61 34.14 -6.98
CA THR A 392 16.95 33.56 -7.20
C THR A 392 16.95 32.10 -7.67
N GLY A 393 15.76 31.49 -7.86
CA GLY A 393 15.67 30.11 -8.34
C GLY A 393 16.21 29.07 -7.35
N GLU A 394 16.16 29.36 -6.04
CA GLU A 394 16.44 28.33 -5.02
C GLU A 394 15.30 27.30 -5.03
N GLU A 395 15.65 26.04 -5.30
CA GLU A 395 14.72 24.93 -5.43
C GLU A 395 13.92 24.70 -4.14
N VAL A 396 12.60 24.79 -4.26
CA VAL A 396 11.66 24.27 -3.26
C VAL A 396 11.71 22.75 -3.35
N GLY A 397 12.38 22.10 -2.40
CA GLY A 397 12.45 20.64 -2.35
C GLY A 397 11.09 20.02 -2.04
N ILE A 398 10.59 19.17 -2.93
CA ILE A 398 9.43 18.31 -2.68
C ILE A 398 9.90 17.12 -1.84
N TYR A 399 9.32 16.93 -0.64
CA TYR A 399 9.48 15.70 0.11
C TYR A 399 8.32 14.77 -0.26
N ASN A 400 8.63 13.58 -0.76
CA ASN A 400 7.65 12.59 -1.22
C ASN A 400 6.81 13.06 -2.43
N ALA A 401 7.45 13.22 -3.59
CA ALA A 401 6.79 13.59 -4.85
C ALA A 401 5.75 12.56 -5.33
N ASN A 402 5.83 11.33 -4.82
CA ASN A 402 4.92 10.22 -5.14
C ASN A 402 3.81 10.04 -4.10
N GLY A 403 3.58 11.04 -3.24
CA GLY A 403 2.76 10.97 -2.04
C GLY A 403 1.49 10.12 -2.16
N HIS A 404 1.09 9.51 -1.05
CA HIS A 404 0.17 8.36 -0.90
C HIS A 404 0.84 6.99 -0.82
N GLU A 405 1.84 6.88 0.05
CA GLU A 405 2.45 5.59 0.41
C GLU A 405 1.82 5.03 1.68
N PHE A 406 1.59 3.71 1.70
CA PHE A 406 1.18 2.97 2.88
C PHE A 406 2.38 2.26 3.49
N ILE A 407 2.89 2.79 4.60
CA ILE A 407 4.06 2.25 5.29
C ILE A 407 3.60 1.48 6.52
N MET A 408 4.02 0.23 6.61
CA MET A 408 3.77 -0.62 7.76
C MET A 408 5.07 -0.95 8.48
N GLN A 409 5.01 -0.95 9.80
CA GLN A 409 6.09 -1.52 10.62
C GLN A 409 5.84 -3.01 10.84
N LEU A 410 6.85 -3.83 10.60
CA LEU A 410 6.88 -5.24 10.95
C LEU A 410 8.19 -5.60 11.64
N LEU A 411 8.28 -6.81 12.22
CA LEU A 411 9.52 -7.30 12.81
C LEU A 411 10.07 -8.48 12.03
N VAL A 412 11.39 -8.53 11.81
CA VAL A 412 12.07 -9.64 11.13
C VAL A 412 13.21 -10.18 11.98
N GLY A 413 13.32 -11.50 12.08
CA GLY A 413 14.44 -12.20 12.67
C GLY A 413 14.37 -12.44 14.17
N THR A 414 15.45 -13.03 14.69
CA THR A 414 15.61 -13.29 16.12
C THR A 414 17.03 -12.94 16.60
N PRO A 415 17.22 -11.93 17.46
CA PRO A 415 16.20 -11.04 18.01
C PRO A 415 15.46 -10.21 16.92
N PRO A 416 14.20 -9.81 17.16
CA PRO A 416 13.41 -9.09 16.17
C PRO A 416 14.02 -7.74 15.78
N GLN A 417 14.07 -7.47 14.48
CA GLN A 417 14.55 -6.22 13.87
C GLN A 417 13.35 -5.45 13.29
N PRO A 418 13.10 -4.20 13.68
CA PRO A 418 11.99 -3.41 13.13
C PRO A 418 12.29 -2.98 11.70
N MET A 419 11.34 -3.23 10.80
CA MET A 419 11.40 -2.88 9.39
C MET A 419 10.20 -2.01 9.02
N HIS A 420 10.43 -0.94 8.26
CA HIS A 420 9.37 -0.15 7.65
C HIS A 420 9.27 -0.49 6.16
N VAL A 421 8.14 -1.05 5.76
CA VAL A 421 7.93 -1.52 4.39
C VAL A 421 6.72 -0.86 3.77
N VAL A 422 6.78 -0.68 2.45
CA VAL A 422 5.63 -0.20 1.68
C VAL A 422 4.71 -1.36 1.36
N ILE A 423 3.41 -1.17 1.58
CA ILE A 423 2.38 -2.13 1.22
C ILE A 423 2.12 -2.06 -0.29
N ASP A 424 2.21 -3.21 -0.94
CA ASP A 424 1.98 -3.37 -2.36
C ASP A 424 0.98 -4.48 -2.64
N THR A 425 -0.24 -4.12 -3.05
CA THR A 425 -1.25 -5.08 -3.51
C THR A 425 -1.07 -5.48 -4.97
N GLY A 426 -0.27 -4.75 -5.75
CA GLY A 426 0.04 -5.02 -7.15
C GLY A 426 1.07 -6.14 -7.34
N SER A 427 1.97 -6.35 -6.38
CA SER A 427 2.99 -7.41 -6.44
C SER A 427 2.86 -8.48 -5.35
N SER A 428 3.32 -9.69 -5.65
CA SER A 428 3.30 -10.81 -4.70
C SER A 428 4.57 -10.97 -3.87
N VAL A 429 5.60 -10.16 -4.17
CA VAL A 429 6.95 -10.40 -3.65
C VAL A 429 7.17 -9.54 -2.42
N THR A 430 7.26 -10.19 -1.26
CA THR A 430 7.80 -9.54 -0.05
C THR A 430 9.32 -9.61 -0.06
N GLY A 431 9.98 -8.49 0.20
CA GLY A 431 11.43 -8.47 0.30
C GLY A 431 12.01 -7.25 0.99
N PHE A 432 13.17 -7.45 1.60
CA PHE A 432 13.88 -6.45 2.41
C PHE A 432 15.26 -6.17 1.83
N PHE A 433 15.68 -4.91 1.91
CA PHE A 433 17.04 -4.53 1.51
C PHE A 433 18.05 -4.94 2.57
N LEU A 434 19.14 -5.58 2.13
CA LEU A 434 20.20 -6.03 3.02
C LEU A 434 21.11 -4.89 3.46
N GLY A 435 21.46 -4.88 4.76
CA GLY A 435 22.53 -4.05 5.28
C GLY A 435 23.87 -4.50 4.70
N GLN A 436 24.69 -3.56 4.22
CA GLN A 436 26.05 -3.94 3.81
C GLN A 436 26.81 -4.50 5.02
N LYS A 437 27.44 -5.67 4.84
CA LYS A 437 28.47 -6.13 5.78
C LYS A 437 29.52 -5.03 5.87
N LYS A 438 29.69 -4.42 7.05
CA LYS A 438 30.95 -3.73 7.33
C LYS A 438 32.03 -4.80 7.23
N ASN A 439 32.82 -4.76 6.16
CA ASN A 439 34.10 -5.44 6.15
C ASN A 439 34.93 -4.82 7.27
N THR A 440 34.94 -5.46 8.43
CA THR A 440 35.95 -5.22 9.45
C THR A 440 37.24 -5.80 8.88
N SER A 441 38.02 -4.94 8.24
CA SER A 441 39.42 -5.16 7.86
C SER A 441 40.29 -5.43 9.08
#